data_AF-A0A2E8YA11-F1
#
_entry.id   AF-A0A2E8YA11-F1
#
_cell.length_a   1.000
_cell.length_b   1.000
_cell.length_c   1.000
_cell.angle_alpha   90.00
_cell.angle_beta   90.00
_cell.angle_gamma   90.00
#
_symmetry.space_group_name_H-M   'P 1'
#
loop_
_entity.id
_entity.type
_entity.pdbx_description
1 polymer ?
#
loop_
_entity_poly.entity_id
_entity_poly.type
_entity_poly.pdbx_seq_one_letter_code
_entity_poly.pdbx_strand_id
1 'polypeptide(L)'
;MKRLLLFACLCCASLLVSASESATKSSPHSVADMVDKLAHIVSEKGFSVIDRVYHAAVAKSAGLELLPTPLSLSGSRNLGTQLLTGQRSISVDLPVRVLVWEEPDGTV
;
A
#
# COMPACT_ATOMS: atom_id res chain seq x y z
N MET A 1 40.48 -12.55 19.60
CA MET A 1 40.28 -11.66 18.43
C MET A 1 39.41 -12.29 17.33
N LYS A 2 39.61 -13.56 16.94
CA LYS A 2 38.76 -14.24 15.93
C LYS A 2 37.28 -14.38 16.31
N ARG A 3 36.96 -14.57 17.60
CA ARG A 3 35.57 -14.63 18.11
C ARG A 3 34.84 -13.26 18.11
N LEU A 4 35.59 -12.15 18.13
CA LEU A 4 35.04 -10.80 18.08
C LEU A 4 34.67 -10.40 16.64
N LEU A 5 35.43 -10.90 15.65
CA LEU A 5 35.11 -10.78 14.22
C LEU A 5 33.89 -11.61 13.80
N LEU A 6 33.62 -12.75 14.46
CA LEU A 6 32.43 -13.57 14.19
C LEU A 6 31.13 -12.95 14.72
N PHE A 7 31.17 -12.16 15.78
CA PHE A 7 29.99 -11.48 16.32
C PHE A 7 29.59 -10.24 15.52
N ALA A 8 30.55 -9.51 14.95
CA ALA A 8 30.28 -8.35 14.12
C ALA A 8 29.57 -8.71 12.79
N CYS A 9 29.83 -9.90 12.25
CA CYS A 9 29.20 -10.37 11.01
C CYS A 9 27.71 -10.76 11.22
N LEU A 10 27.34 -11.22 12.42
CA LEU A 10 25.99 -11.69 12.74
C LEU A 10 24.98 -10.54 12.93
N CYS A 11 25.43 -9.33 13.28
CA CYS A 11 24.55 -8.15 13.39
C CYS A 11 24.15 -7.57 12.03
N CYS A 12 25.04 -7.56 11.03
CA CYS A 12 24.72 -6.99 9.71
C CYS A 12 23.69 -7.80 8.92
N ALA A 13 23.51 -9.10 9.21
CA ALA A 13 22.53 -9.94 8.52
C ALA A 13 21.06 -9.61 8.88
N SER A 14 20.83 -8.88 9.98
CA SER A 14 19.48 -8.57 10.47
C SER A 14 18.83 -7.32 9.84
N LEU A 15 19.56 -6.57 9.01
CA LEU A 15 19.10 -5.29 8.46
C LEU A 15 18.60 -5.35 7.01
N LEU A 16 18.49 -6.52 6.39
CA LEU A 16 17.87 -6.66 5.07
C LEU A 16 16.35 -6.84 5.19
N VAL A 17 15.68 -5.90 5.86
CA VAL A 17 14.26 -5.63 5.58
C VAL A 17 14.25 -4.83 4.28
N SER A 18 14.07 -5.52 3.15
CA SER A 18 13.66 -4.85 1.93
C SER A 18 12.23 -4.39 2.13
N ALA A 19 12.01 -3.08 2.22
CA ALA A 19 10.69 -2.53 1.97
C ALA A 19 10.29 -2.90 0.54
N SER A 20 9.05 -3.37 0.34
CA SER A 20 8.53 -3.58 -1.00
C SER A 20 8.57 -2.26 -1.76
N GLU A 21 9.31 -2.20 -2.86
CA GLU A 21 9.34 -1.02 -3.72
C GLU A 21 7.97 -0.85 -4.37
N SER A 22 7.23 0.16 -3.93
CA SER A 22 5.94 0.52 -4.53
C SER A 22 6.18 1.36 -5.78
N ALA A 23 5.56 0.98 -6.90
CA ALA A 23 5.56 1.81 -8.09
C ALA A 23 4.70 3.06 -7.87
N THR A 24 5.31 4.24 -8.00
CA THR A 24 4.64 5.54 -7.90
C THR A 24 4.55 6.19 -9.27
N LYS A 25 3.40 6.83 -9.57
CA LYS A 25 3.19 7.56 -10.81
C LYS A 25 2.33 8.78 -10.57
N SER A 26 2.79 9.93 -11.06
CA SER A 26 2.03 11.18 -11.02
C SER A 26 0.84 11.19 -11.99
N SER A 27 -0.21 11.90 -11.60
CA SER A 27 -1.49 12.04 -12.28
C SER A 27 -1.88 13.52 -12.38
N PRO A 28 -2.43 13.98 -13.53
CA PRO A 28 -2.99 15.32 -13.67
C PRO A 28 -4.43 15.45 -13.14
N HIS A 29 -4.98 14.39 -12.55
CA HIS A 29 -6.35 14.34 -12.04
C HIS A 29 -6.40 14.70 -10.55
N SER A 30 -7.55 15.19 -10.06
CA SER A 30 -7.75 15.36 -8.62
C SER A 30 -7.72 14.01 -7.88
N VAL A 31 -7.46 14.03 -6.58
CA VAL A 31 -7.51 12.81 -5.74
C VAL A 31 -8.86 12.12 -5.85
N ALA A 32 -9.97 12.87 -5.84
CA ALA A 32 -11.32 12.31 -5.96
C ALA A 32 -11.52 11.60 -7.31
N ASP A 33 -11.17 12.25 -8.41
CA ASP A 33 -11.28 11.68 -9.76
C ASP A 33 -10.40 10.42 -9.90
N MET A 34 -9.19 10.46 -9.34
CA MET A 34 -8.27 9.33 -9.41
C MET A 34 -8.78 8.13 -8.62
N VAL A 35 -9.39 8.36 -7.46
CA VAL A 35 -9.99 7.30 -6.63
C VAL A 35 -11.16 6.61 -7.34
N ASP A 36 -11.99 7.36 -8.06
CA ASP A 36 -13.12 6.80 -8.81
C ASP A 36 -12.68 6.13 -10.11
N LYS A 37 -11.72 6.73 -10.82
CA LYS A 37 -11.07 6.10 -11.98
C LYS A 37 -10.41 4.78 -11.61
N LEU A 38 -9.73 4.73 -10.46
CA LEU A 38 -9.12 3.51 -9.96
C LEU A 38 -10.17 2.43 -9.69
N ALA A 39 -11.28 2.79 -9.03
CA ALA A 39 -12.37 1.86 -8.76
C ALA A 39 -12.95 1.26 -10.05
N HIS A 40 -13.08 2.07 -11.10
CA HIS A 40 -13.49 1.60 -12.42
C HIS A 40 -12.47 0.62 -13.03
N ILE A 41 -11.19 1.01 -13.08
CA ILE A 41 -10.12 0.19 -13.68
C ILE A 41 -9.98 -1.16 -12.97
N VAL A 42 -10.04 -1.20 -11.63
CA VAL A 42 -9.93 -2.47 -10.89
C VAL A 42 -11.16 -3.35 -11.13
N SER A 43 -12.35 -2.76 -11.25
CA SER A 43 -13.58 -3.46 -11.58
C SER A 43 -13.50 -4.13 -12.96
N GLU A 44 -13.02 -3.42 -13.98
CA GLU A 44 -12.83 -3.97 -15.33
C GLU A 44 -11.86 -5.15 -15.35
N LYS A 45 -10.89 -5.17 -14.42
CA LYS A 45 -9.91 -6.24 -14.27
C LYS A 45 -10.38 -7.41 -13.39
N GLY A 46 -11.65 -7.44 -12.98
CA GLY A 46 -12.20 -8.53 -12.16
C GLY A 46 -11.80 -8.47 -10.68
N PHE A 47 -11.39 -7.29 -10.21
CA PHE A 47 -11.23 -6.96 -8.80
C PHE A 47 -12.43 -6.13 -8.33
N SER A 48 -12.56 -5.94 -7.02
CA SER A 48 -13.52 -5.02 -6.43
C SER A 48 -12.82 -4.20 -5.35
N VAL A 49 -13.25 -2.96 -5.20
CA VAL A 49 -12.88 -2.14 -4.03
C VAL A 49 -13.57 -2.77 -2.82
N ILE A 50 -12.77 -3.26 -1.88
CA ILE A 50 -13.21 -3.85 -0.62
C ILE A 50 -13.50 -2.74 0.38
N ASP A 51 -12.59 -1.77 0.47
CA ASP A 51 -12.71 -0.64 1.38
C ASP A 51 -11.85 0.55 0.92
N ARG A 52 -12.13 1.73 1.49
CA ARG A 52 -11.34 2.95 1.31
C ARG A 52 -11.04 3.57 2.69
N VAL A 53 -9.77 3.77 2.99
CA VAL A 53 -9.32 4.41 4.23
C VAL A 53 -8.90 5.85 3.94
N TYR A 54 -9.57 6.81 4.58
CA TYR A 54 -9.31 8.24 4.39
C TYR A 54 -8.42 8.79 5.50
N HIS A 55 -7.10 8.72 5.33
CA HIS A 55 -6.15 9.11 6.38
C HIS A 55 -6.25 10.59 6.76
N ALA A 56 -6.59 11.48 5.82
CA ALA A 56 -6.79 12.90 6.10
C ALA A 56 -7.94 13.16 7.09
N ALA A 57 -9.02 12.37 7.02
CA ALA A 57 -10.14 12.47 7.94
C ALA A 57 -9.75 12.00 9.36
N VAL A 58 -8.90 10.96 9.45
CA VAL A 58 -8.36 10.46 10.73
C VAL A 58 -7.37 11.46 11.34
N ALA A 59 -6.50 12.06 10.53
CA ALA A 59 -5.60 13.12 11.00
C ALA A 59 -6.40 14.30 11.57
N LYS A 60 -7.45 14.73 10.83
CA LYS A 60 -8.33 15.82 11.27
C LYS A 60 -9.03 15.52 12.59
N SER A 61 -9.49 14.28 12.83
CA SER A 61 -10.11 13.92 14.11
C SER A 61 -9.12 13.91 15.28
N ALA A 62 -7.83 13.79 15.00
CA ALA A 62 -6.73 13.93 15.96
C ALA A 62 -6.17 15.36 16.08
N GLY A 63 -6.77 16.36 15.41
CA GLY A 63 -6.28 17.74 15.41
C GLY A 63 -5.04 17.98 14.56
N LEU A 64 -4.74 17.08 13.62
CA LEU A 64 -3.63 17.18 12.68
C LEU A 64 -4.14 17.51 11.27
N GLU A 65 -3.33 18.24 10.52
CA GLU A 65 -3.58 18.49 9.10
C GLU A 65 -2.82 17.49 8.23
N LEU A 66 -3.51 16.94 7.24
CA LEU A 66 -2.94 16.05 6.24
C LEU A 66 -3.68 16.29 4.92
N LEU A 67 -2.93 16.48 3.83
CA LEU A 67 -3.50 16.60 2.49
C LEU A 67 -4.27 15.32 2.12
N PRO A 68 -5.23 15.39 1.17
CA PRO A 68 -6.02 14.24 0.76
C PRO A 68 -5.15 13.00 0.51
N THR A 69 -5.30 11.96 1.33
CA THR A 69 -4.48 10.73 1.28
C THR A 69 -5.36 9.47 1.43
N PRO A 70 -6.23 9.15 0.46
CA PRO A 70 -7.02 7.92 0.49
C PRO A 70 -6.23 6.67 0.09
N LEU A 71 -6.39 5.61 0.87
CA LEU A 71 -5.92 4.27 0.56
C LEU A 71 -7.09 3.41 0.06
N SER A 72 -6.98 2.89 -1.16
CA SER A 72 -7.94 1.92 -1.71
C SER A 72 -7.46 0.49 -1.45
N LEU A 73 -8.33 -0.31 -0.83
CA LEU A 73 -8.12 -1.74 -0.62
C LEU A 73 -8.94 -2.50 -1.68
N SER A 74 -8.27 -3.27 -2.54
CA SER A 74 -8.91 -3.94 -3.68
C SER A 74 -8.55 -5.42 -3.70
N GLY A 75 -9.52 -6.28 -4.02
CA GLY A 75 -9.30 -7.72 -4.06
C GLY A 75 -10.17 -8.44 -5.09
N SER A 76 -9.76 -9.66 -5.43
CA SER A 76 -10.52 -10.57 -6.28
C SER A 76 -10.85 -11.82 -5.49
N ARG A 77 -12.13 -12.20 -5.42
CA ARG A 77 -12.58 -13.38 -4.67
C ARG A 77 -11.93 -14.67 -5.19
N ASN A 78 -11.83 -14.78 -6.51
CA ASN A 78 -11.27 -15.97 -7.15
C ASN A 78 -9.75 -16.05 -6.90
N LEU A 79 -9.00 -15.02 -7.31
CA LEU A 79 -7.55 -15.00 -7.14
C LEU A 79 -7.14 -15.10 -5.66
N GLY A 80 -7.83 -14.39 -4.76
CA GLY A 80 -7.56 -14.43 -3.33
C GLY A 80 -7.70 -15.85 -2.76
N THR A 81 -8.75 -16.58 -3.12
CA THR A 81 -8.95 -17.96 -2.63
C THR A 81 -7.86 -18.90 -3.15
N GLN A 82 -7.48 -18.78 -4.42
CA GLN A 82 -6.40 -19.59 -5.01
C GLN A 82 -5.05 -19.32 -4.31
N LEU A 83 -4.71 -18.05 -4.11
CA LEU A 83 -3.49 -17.64 -3.41
C LEU A 83 -3.46 -18.16 -1.97
N LEU A 84 -4.56 -18.03 -1.22
CA LEU A 84 -4.65 -18.52 0.16
C LEU A 84 -4.56 -20.05 0.27
N THR A 85 -5.04 -20.78 -0.74
CA THR A 85 -4.94 -22.24 -0.80
C THR A 85 -3.49 -22.68 -1.05
N GLY A 86 -2.75 -21.95 -1.90
CA GLY A 86 -1.34 -22.25 -2.18
C GLY A 86 -0.39 -21.83 -1.05
N GLN A 87 -0.61 -20.66 -0.44
CA GLN A 87 0.24 -20.11 0.60
C GLN A 87 -0.54 -19.19 1.54
N ARG A 88 -0.95 -19.69 2.72
CA ARG A 88 -1.74 -18.92 3.70
C ARG A 88 -1.07 -17.62 4.18
N SER A 89 0.26 -17.57 4.24
CA SER A 89 0.98 -16.37 4.70
C SER A 89 0.79 -15.17 3.76
N ILE A 90 0.39 -15.37 2.50
CA ILE A 90 0.07 -14.29 1.57
C ILE A 90 -1.10 -13.41 2.05
N SER A 91 -1.90 -13.90 3.02
CA SER A 91 -2.98 -13.12 3.65
C SER A 91 -2.49 -11.81 4.28
N VAL A 92 -1.21 -11.71 4.68
CA VAL A 92 -0.62 -10.47 5.23
C VAL A 92 -0.48 -9.39 4.15
N ASP A 93 -0.27 -9.80 2.90
CA ASP A 93 -0.09 -8.90 1.76
C ASP A 93 -1.41 -8.60 1.01
N LEU A 94 -2.49 -9.29 1.38
CA LEU A 94 -3.82 -9.10 0.83
C LEU A 94 -4.70 -8.26 1.78
N PRO A 95 -5.66 -7.49 1.26
CA PRO A 95 -5.91 -7.21 -0.15
C PRO A 95 -4.85 -6.29 -0.78
N VAL A 96 -4.85 -6.18 -2.11
CA VAL A 96 -3.93 -5.28 -2.82
C VAL A 96 -4.27 -3.84 -2.45
N ARG A 97 -3.23 -3.02 -2.26
CA ARG A 97 -3.31 -1.65 -1.77
C ARG A 97 -2.88 -0.68 -2.87
N VAL A 98 -3.62 0.41 -3.02
CA VAL A 98 -3.22 1.55 -3.85
C VAL A 98 -3.44 2.83 -3.05
N LEU A 99 -2.36 3.57 -2.83
CA LEU A 99 -2.40 4.88 -2.19
C LEU A 99 -2.53 5.95 -3.27
N VAL A 100 -3.45 6.89 -3.06
CA VAL A 100 -3.54 8.13 -3.84
C VAL A 100 -3.34 9.25 -2.83
N TRP A 101 -2.51 10.24 -3.15
CA TRP A 101 -2.28 11.37 -2.27
C TRP A 101 -2.05 12.64 -3.07
N GLU A 102 -2.25 13.78 -2.42
CA GLU A 102 -1.93 15.09 -2.98
C GLU A 102 -0.65 15.63 -2.33
N GLU A 103 0.26 16.14 -3.16
CA GLU A 103 1.46 16.86 -2.77
C GLU A 103 1.18 18.36 -2.55
N PRO A 104 2.04 19.11 -1.82
CA PRO A 104 1.82 20.53 -1.55
C PRO A 104 1.71 21.42 -2.80
N ASP A 105 2.23 20.99 -3.95
CA ASP A 105 2.14 21.70 -5.23
C ASP A 105 0.86 21.35 -6.02
N GLY A 106 -0.01 20.50 -5.46
CA GLY A 106 -1.27 20.05 -6.06
C GLY A 106 -1.11 18.84 -6.98
N THR A 107 0.09 18.28 -7.12
CA THR A 107 0.31 17.03 -7.87
C THR A 107 -0.30 15.85 -7.13
N VAL A 108 -0.89 14.91 -7.88
CA VAL A 108 -1.44 13.64 -7.37
C VAL A 108 -0.62 12.45 -7.88
#